data_AF-A0A2N0XBB5-F1
#
_entry.id   AF-A0A2N0XBB5-F1
#
_cell.length_a   1.000
_cell.length_b   1.000
_cell.length_c   1.000
_cell.angle_alpha   90.00
_cell.angle_beta   90.00
_cell.angle_gamma   90.00
#
_symmetry.space_group_name_H-M   'P 1'
#
loop_
_entity.id
_entity.type
_entity.pdbx_description
1 polymer ?
#
loop_
_entity_poly.entity_id
_entity_poly.type
_entity_poly.pdbx_seq_one_letter_code
_entity_poly.pdbx_strand_id
1 'polypeptide(L)'
;MIFDKLINYLKLDKQEFIFQFNSHPNYPSALAFSDTLNFMGVKNDAYELDKEYWDELPEEFIAIVENSFSLVKKAGNNYSVYSEKAKTLNKEELHQKSMNFVLLFEKTVNAESKTVFNFKPILYAIFAVVLVYSFISLSLFEALFNLLSLAGVYISVEIFNQKFGNTSTVIGSICGAATATQPTNACDKIIKQDKTSILGLKFSDFSLIYFIGLAVLGLFFPVTGNIVKGFTFVSVIAIGYSLYIQAFVEKTFCKVCLLIISILVGQLVISTLFFENLTFGIGALLLTVILWAIIFSAVLYLNNILSQREELQKSNAKNLRFKRNYELFKSQLLQNEKIEFQDNQTFSVGNKEGKLRISIVSNPYCGFCKDAHKIVENLLEKYPNDLSVQMRFNYSPERTNEKFTQLISDFTHIYNNKPEKDFLKTIETWFETRDEAKINAISGGNSTTENLNPLIEMSKDNSNAGLNFTPILIINGYQFPEKYDRDDIVFFIDELIEDEDIQ
;
A
#
# COMPACT_ATOMS: atom_id res chain seq x y z
N MET A 1 -10.12 8.73 -8.71
CA MET A 1 -9.21 9.85 -8.44
C MET A 1 -7.83 9.45 -8.93
N ILE A 2 -7.14 10.31 -9.69
CA ILE A 2 -5.84 10.00 -10.26
C ILE A 2 -4.79 10.87 -9.56
N PHE A 3 -3.90 10.23 -8.83
CA PHE A 3 -2.91 10.88 -7.95
C PHE A 3 -1.49 10.83 -8.52
N ASP A 4 -1.29 10.28 -9.71
CA ASP A 4 0.01 9.84 -10.21
C ASP A 4 1.08 10.94 -10.21
N LYS A 5 0.76 12.15 -10.69
CA LYS A 5 1.73 13.25 -10.68
C LYS A 5 2.03 13.75 -9.27
N LEU A 6 1.01 13.79 -8.42
CA LEU A 6 1.12 14.25 -7.05
C LEU A 6 1.97 13.29 -6.22
N ILE A 7 1.67 11.99 -6.30
CA ILE A 7 2.44 10.90 -5.68
C ILE A 7 3.89 10.92 -6.17
N ASN A 8 4.12 11.05 -7.48
CA ASN A 8 5.48 11.13 -8.03
C ASN A 8 6.21 12.39 -7.56
N TYR A 9 5.52 13.53 -7.46
CA TYR A 9 6.09 14.79 -6.99
C TYR A 9 6.51 14.70 -5.53
N LEU A 10 5.65 14.11 -4.69
CA LEU A 10 5.89 13.88 -3.27
C LEU A 10 6.78 12.65 -3.01
N LYS A 11 7.21 11.95 -4.06
CA LYS A 11 8.04 10.72 -4.00
C LYS A 11 7.45 9.62 -3.12
N LEU A 12 6.13 9.48 -3.14
CA LEU A 12 5.41 8.48 -2.35
C LEU A 12 5.35 7.13 -3.08
N ASP A 13 5.31 6.04 -2.33
CA ASP A 13 4.96 4.75 -2.91
C ASP A 13 3.48 4.75 -3.33
N LYS A 14 3.24 4.57 -4.64
CA LYS A 14 1.88 4.65 -5.20
C LYS A 14 0.96 3.56 -4.67
N GLN A 15 1.46 2.34 -4.47
CA GLN A 15 0.62 1.22 -4.04
C GLN A 15 0.23 1.40 -2.57
N GLU A 16 1.19 1.80 -1.74
CA GLU A 16 0.97 2.09 -0.32
C GLU A 16 0.03 3.28 -0.13
N PHE A 17 0.25 4.39 -0.84
CA PHE A 17 -0.64 5.55 -0.78
C PHE A 17 -2.08 5.17 -1.12
N ILE A 18 -2.28 4.47 -2.24
CA ILE A 18 -3.61 4.04 -2.67
C ILE A 18 -4.23 3.10 -1.64
N PHE A 19 -3.46 2.19 -1.05
CA PHE A 19 -3.95 1.26 -0.05
C PHE A 19 -4.35 1.98 1.26
N GLN A 20 -3.52 2.88 1.78
CA GLN A 20 -3.81 3.64 3.00
C GLN A 20 -5.00 4.58 2.80
N PHE A 21 -5.02 5.33 1.70
CA PHE A 21 -6.16 6.18 1.35
C PHE A 21 -7.45 5.37 1.20
N ASN A 22 -7.40 4.24 0.49
CA ASN A 22 -8.56 3.36 0.34
C ASN A 22 -8.92 2.58 1.61
N SER A 23 -8.08 2.52 2.64
CA SER A 23 -8.42 1.85 3.91
C SER A 23 -8.84 2.85 5.00
N HIS A 24 -8.79 4.14 4.71
CA HIS A 24 -9.23 5.19 5.61
C HIS A 24 -10.75 5.16 5.85
N PRO A 25 -11.23 5.26 7.11
CA PRO A 25 -12.66 5.21 7.43
C PRO A 25 -13.47 6.29 6.69
N ASN A 26 -12.91 7.49 6.58
CA ASN A 26 -13.54 8.64 5.91
C ASN A 26 -13.29 8.69 4.39
N TYR A 27 -12.85 7.61 3.74
CA TYR A 27 -12.68 7.60 2.28
C TYR A 27 -14.03 7.86 1.56
N PRO A 28 -14.08 8.68 0.50
CA PRO A 28 -12.99 9.38 -0.20
C PRO A 28 -12.88 10.88 0.13
N SER A 29 -12.83 11.25 1.41
CA SER A 29 -12.77 12.65 1.86
C SER A 29 -11.38 13.31 1.77
N ALA A 30 -11.36 14.63 1.93
CA ALA A 30 -10.12 15.40 2.08
C ALA A 30 -9.36 15.08 3.37
N LEU A 31 -10.08 14.75 4.46
CA LEU A 31 -9.49 14.25 5.70
C LEU A 31 -8.69 12.97 5.45
N ALA A 32 -9.31 11.98 4.79
CA ALA A 32 -8.63 10.74 4.40
C ALA A 32 -7.35 10.98 3.58
N PHE A 33 -7.37 12.00 2.72
CA PHE A 33 -6.22 12.38 1.90
C PHE A 33 -5.10 13.02 2.74
N SER A 34 -5.44 13.97 3.60
CA SER A 34 -4.56 14.63 4.57
C SER A 34 -3.87 13.63 5.50
N ASP A 35 -4.66 12.74 6.12
CA ASP A 35 -4.16 11.78 7.10
C ASP A 35 -3.26 10.73 6.45
N THR A 36 -3.58 10.33 5.22
CA THR A 36 -2.72 9.43 4.44
C THR A 36 -1.37 10.08 4.14
N LEU A 37 -1.35 11.37 3.77
CA LEU A 37 -0.10 12.10 3.54
C LEU A 37 0.73 12.19 4.84
N ASN A 38 0.09 12.53 5.96
CA ASN A 38 0.75 12.58 7.27
C ASN A 38 1.33 11.21 7.65
N PHE A 39 0.57 10.13 7.47
CA PHE A 39 1.03 8.76 7.69
C PHE A 39 2.26 8.41 6.84
N MET A 40 2.31 8.89 5.59
CA MET A 40 3.44 8.68 4.69
C MET A 40 4.61 9.67 4.94
N GLY A 41 4.56 10.45 6.00
CA GLY A 41 5.63 11.37 6.39
C GLY A 41 5.60 12.71 5.65
N VAL A 42 4.50 13.06 4.99
CA VAL A 42 4.28 14.40 4.41
C VAL A 42 3.39 15.19 5.35
N LYS A 43 4.01 15.95 6.24
CA LYS A 43 3.29 16.85 7.16
C LYS A 43 2.46 17.85 6.38
N ASN A 44 1.20 17.99 6.76
CA ASN A 44 0.29 18.88 6.07
C ASN A 44 -0.84 19.38 6.97
N ASP A 45 -1.36 20.54 6.59
CA ASP A 45 -2.48 21.22 7.23
C ASP A 45 -3.55 21.53 6.17
N ALA A 46 -4.80 21.19 6.47
CA ALA A 46 -5.94 21.38 5.61
C ALA A 46 -6.78 22.58 6.06
N TYR A 47 -7.14 23.45 5.13
CA TYR A 47 -7.91 24.67 5.37
C TYR A 47 -9.09 24.78 4.41
N GLU A 48 -10.22 25.22 4.92
CA GLU A 48 -11.27 25.81 4.10
C GLU A 48 -10.99 27.31 3.98
N LEU A 49 -10.64 27.78 2.78
CA LEU A 49 -10.17 29.14 2.55
C LEU A 49 -10.89 29.78 1.35
N ASP A 50 -11.50 30.94 1.61
CA ASP A 50 -12.10 31.77 0.57
C ASP A 50 -11.06 32.23 -0.46
N LYS A 51 -11.51 32.32 -1.71
CA LYS A 51 -10.65 32.63 -2.87
C LYS A 51 -9.92 33.97 -2.78
N GLU A 52 -10.42 34.89 -1.97
CA GLU A 52 -9.83 36.21 -1.74
C GLU A 52 -8.45 36.12 -1.09
N TYR A 53 -8.23 35.10 -0.24
CA TYR A 53 -6.97 34.89 0.47
C TYR A 53 -5.97 34.01 -0.30
N TRP A 54 -6.32 33.52 -1.50
CA TRP A 54 -5.45 32.60 -2.25
C TRP A 54 -4.15 33.26 -2.76
N ASP A 55 -4.12 34.58 -2.82
CA ASP A 55 -2.91 35.35 -3.14
C ASP A 55 -1.83 35.22 -2.04
N GLU A 56 -2.24 34.97 -0.80
CA GLU A 56 -1.34 34.85 0.37
C GLU A 56 -0.77 33.44 0.55
N LEU A 57 -1.32 32.45 -0.17
CA LEU A 57 -0.84 31.06 -0.12
C LEU A 57 0.64 30.96 -0.54
N PRO A 58 1.37 29.93 -0.07
CA PRO A 58 2.73 29.68 -0.53
C PRO A 58 2.80 29.41 -2.04
N GLU A 59 4.03 29.38 -2.57
CA GLU A 59 4.28 29.11 -4.00
C GLU A 59 3.68 27.79 -4.47
N GLU A 60 3.61 26.79 -3.58
CA GLU A 60 3.06 25.47 -3.86
C GLU A 60 2.05 25.07 -2.79
N PHE A 61 0.90 24.57 -3.22
CA PHE A 61 -0.14 24.05 -2.34
C PHE A 61 -0.94 22.98 -3.07
N ILE A 62 -1.71 22.19 -2.34
CA ILE A 62 -2.65 21.21 -2.92
C ILE A 62 -4.05 21.78 -2.84
N ALA A 63 -4.83 21.64 -3.91
CA ALA A 63 -6.24 22.03 -3.94
C ALA A 63 -7.07 20.99 -4.69
N ILE A 64 -8.39 21.03 -4.52
CA ILE A 64 -9.31 20.24 -5.33
C ILE A 64 -9.70 21.07 -6.56
N VAL A 65 -9.14 20.71 -7.71
CA VAL A 65 -9.40 21.37 -9.01
C VAL A 65 -10.09 20.37 -9.93
N GLU A 66 -11.23 20.75 -10.52
CA GLU A 66 -12.05 19.86 -11.37
C GLU A 66 -12.33 18.49 -10.71
N ASN A 67 -12.68 18.49 -9.41
CA ASN A 67 -12.93 17.29 -8.59
C ASN A 67 -11.73 16.35 -8.39
N SER A 68 -10.50 16.84 -8.55
CA SER A 68 -9.28 16.07 -8.28
C SER A 68 -8.30 16.84 -7.39
N PHE A 69 -7.73 16.16 -6.40
CA PHE A 69 -6.57 16.66 -5.67
C PHE A 69 -5.43 16.93 -6.66
N SER A 70 -4.94 18.15 -6.65
CA SER A 70 -4.00 18.68 -7.64
C SER A 70 -2.96 19.54 -6.96
N LEU A 71 -1.69 19.39 -7.37
CA LEU A 71 -0.64 20.32 -6.96
C LEU A 71 -0.79 21.61 -7.77
N VAL A 72 -0.89 22.74 -7.09
CA VAL A 72 -0.96 24.07 -7.69
C VAL A 72 0.37 24.78 -7.42
N LYS A 73 1.00 25.32 -8.47
CA LYS A 73 2.21 26.13 -8.37
C LYS A 73 1.97 27.52 -8.93
N LYS A 74 2.35 28.56 -8.18
CA LYS A 74 2.35 29.94 -8.67
C LYS A 74 3.44 30.11 -9.74
N ALA A 75 3.09 30.71 -10.87
CA ALA A 75 3.96 30.95 -12.02
C ALA A 75 3.72 32.36 -12.56
N GLY A 76 4.22 33.37 -11.84
CA GLY A 76 3.93 34.77 -12.11
C GLY A 76 2.44 35.07 -11.93
N ASN A 77 1.78 35.56 -12.99
CA ASN A 77 0.34 35.88 -12.97
C ASN A 77 -0.57 34.65 -13.20
N ASN A 78 0.01 33.47 -13.44
CA ASN A 78 -0.72 32.24 -13.73
C ASN A 78 -0.40 31.15 -12.70
N TYR A 79 -1.18 30.07 -12.75
CA TYR A 79 -1.04 28.91 -11.90
C TYR A 79 -0.84 27.65 -12.75
N SER A 80 0.22 26.91 -12.46
CA SER A 80 0.44 25.58 -13.03
C SER A 80 -0.23 24.54 -12.13
N VAL A 81 -1.27 23.88 -12.66
CA VAL A 81 -2.03 22.82 -11.99
C VAL A 81 -1.58 21.47 -12.50
N TYR A 82 -1.06 20.65 -11.60
CA TYR A 82 -0.59 19.29 -11.88
C TYR A 82 -1.55 18.28 -11.26
N SER A 83 -2.48 17.79 -12.10
CA SER A 83 -3.33 16.64 -11.81
C SER A 83 -2.89 15.44 -12.67
N GLU A 84 -3.71 14.98 -13.62
CA GLU A 84 -3.29 14.05 -14.67
C GLU A 84 -2.38 14.72 -15.71
N LYS A 85 -2.76 15.92 -16.12
CA LYS A 85 -2.04 16.76 -17.09
C LYS A 85 -1.61 18.04 -16.41
N ALA A 86 -0.48 18.58 -16.85
CA ALA A 86 -0.09 19.91 -16.41
C ALA A 86 -0.93 20.89 -17.23
N LYS A 87 -1.72 21.72 -16.55
CA LYS A 87 -2.49 22.80 -17.16
C LYS A 87 -1.98 24.11 -16.58
N THR A 88 -1.91 25.15 -17.41
CA THR A 88 -1.71 26.50 -16.93
C THR A 88 -3.08 27.17 -16.91
N LEU A 89 -3.50 27.66 -15.76
CA LEU A 89 -4.74 28.41 -15.58
C LEU A 89 -4.40 29.83 -15.15
N ASN A 90 -5.20 30.81 -15.55
CA ASN A 90 -5.15 32.13 -14.91
C ASN A 90 -5.88 32.09 -13.57
N LYS A 91 -5.85 33.21 -12.83
CA LYS A 91 -6.46 33.31 -11.50
C LYS A 91 -7.98 33.07 -11.53
N GLU A 92 -8.70 33.70 -12.45
CA GLU A 92 -10.15 33.58 -12.53
C GLU A 92 -10.59 32.14 -12.86
N GLU A 93 -9.90 31.48 -13.80
CA GLU A 93 -10.15 30.10 -14.17
C GLU A 93 -9.86 29.14 -13.02
N LEU A 94 -8.76 29.35 -12.28
CA LEU A 94 -8.46 28.53 -11.11
C LEU A 94 -9.56 28.67 -10.06
N HIS A 95 -9.97 29.89 -9.73
CA HIS A 95 -10.99 30.15 -8.73
C HIS A 95 -12.33 29.49 -9.09
N GLN A 96 -12.75 29.58 -10.35
CA GLN A 96 -14.00 28.95 -10.82
C GLN A 96 -13.95 27.43 -10.81
N LYS A 97 -12.78 26.84 -11.07
CA LYS A 97 -12.62 25.39 -11.22
C LYS A 97 -12.19 24.67 -9.95
N SER A 98 -11.96 25.39 -8.85
CA SER A 98 -11.45 24.82 -7.62
C SER A 98 -12.42 25.00 -6.45
N MET A 99 -12.49 24.01 -5.57
CA MET A 99 -13.22 24.13 -4.31
C MET A 99 -12.48 25.06 -3.34
N ASN A 100 -13.16 25.53 -2.28
CA ASN A 100 -12.55 26.32 -1.21
C ASN A 100 -11.65 25.49 -0.26
N PHE A 101 -11.04 24.43 -0.77
CA PHE A 101 -10.15 23.55 -0.01
C PHE A 101 -8.70 23.79 -0.44
N VAL A 102 -7.85 24.04 0.54
CA VAL A 102 -6.41 24.18 0.36
C VAL A 102 -5.68 23.32 1.39
N LEU A 103 -4.65 22.62 0.95
CA LEU A 103 -3.80 21.81 1.80
C LEU A 103 -2.35 22.28 1.63
N LEU A 104 -1.78 22.76 2.73
CA LEU A 104 -0.40 23.22 2.84
C LEU A 104 0.43 22.04 3.31
N PHE A 105 1.61 21.84 2.74
CA PHE A 105 2.44 20.69 3.05
C PHE A 105 3.92 21.05 3.15
N GLU A 106 4.63 20.36 4.04
CA GLU A 106 6.07 20.46 4.15
C GLU A 106 6.74 19.47 3.19
N LYS A 107 7.73 19.94 2.43
CA LYS A 107 8.56 19.07 1.59
C LYS A 107 9.49 18.25 2.48
N THR A 108 9.12 17.01 2.79
CA THR A 108 10.03 16.09 3.46
C THR A 108 11.01 15.46 2.46
N VAL A 109 12.31 15.49 2.79
CA VAL A 109 13.41 15.05 1.91
C VAL A 109 13.58 13.51 1.91
N ASN A 110 12.98 12.81 2.89
CA ASN A 110 13.31 11.43 3.22
C ASN A 110 12.10 10.47 3.16
N ALA A 111 11.25 10.55 2.14
CA ALA A 111 10.35 9.43 1.85
C ALA A 111 11.20 8.29 1.24
N GLU A 112 11.64 7.35 2.08
CA GLU A 112 12.32 6.14 1.62
C GLU A 112 11.35 5.27 0.82
N SER A 113 11.36 5.39 -0.50
CA SER A 113 10.62 4.47 -1.36
C SER A 113 11.26 3.09 -1.24
N LYS A 114 10.56 2.11 -0.65
CA LYS A 114 10.99 0.71 -0.70
C LYS A 114 11.11 0.30 -2.18
N THR A 115 12.31 -0.09 -2.59
CA THR A 115 12.56 -0.49 -3.99
C THR A 115 11.79 -1.77 -4.30
N VAL A 116 10.68 -1.64 -5.01
CA VAL A 116 9.97 -2.79 -5.56
C VAL A 116 10.80 -3.38 -6.70
N PHE A 117 11.02 -4.69 -6.67
CA PHE A 117 11.77 -5.41 -7.69
C PHE A 117 11.10 -5.23 -9.07
N ASN A 118 11.78 -4.57 -10.00
CA ASN A 118 11.24 -4.29 -11.33
C ASN A 118 11.65 -5.43 -12.29
N PHE A 119 10.67 -6.17 -12.81
CA PHE A 119 10.90 -7.30 -13.73
C PHE A 119 11.17 -6.87 -15.18
N LYS A 120 10.98 -5.60 -15.55
CA LYS A 120 11.18 -5.11 -16.92
C LYS A 120 12.59 -5.32 -17.48
N PRO A 121 13.69 -5.07 -16.73
CA PRO A 121 15.04 -5.31 -17.24
C PRO A 121 15.30 -6.78 -17.61
N ILE A 122 14.76 -7.72 -16.82
CA ILE A 122 14.89 -9.16 -17.10
C ILE A 122 14.12 -9.50 -18.39
N LEU A 123 12.90 -8.97 -18.55
CA LEU A 123 12.12 -9.14 -19.78
C LEU A 123 12.87 -8.63 -21.01
N TYR A 124 13.46 -7.43 -20.94
CA TYR A 124 14.23 -6.85 -22.05
C TYR A 124 15.50 -7.63 -22.35
N ALA A 125 16.18 -8.16 -21.33
CA ALA A 125 17.33 -9.04 -21.53
C ALA A 125 16.94 -10.33 -22.28
N ILE A 126 15.82 -10.97 -21.89
CA ILE A 126 15.29 -12.15 -22.59
C ILE A 126 14.96 -11.82 -24.05
N PHE A 127 14.28 -10.70 -24.30
CA PHE A 127 13.93 -10.29 -25.66
C PHE A 127 15.18 -10.03 -26.52
N ALA A 128 16.20 -9.37 -25.95
CA ALA A 128 17.46 -9.13 -26.65
C ALA A 128 18.15 -10.44 -27.04
N VAL A 129 18.22 -11.42 -26.12
CA VAL A 129 18.80 -12.74 -26.39
C VAL A 129 18.05 -13.47 -27.50
N VAL A 130 16.71 -13.50 -27.43
CA VAL A 130 15.87 -14.13 -28.45
C VAL A 130 16.05 -13.48 -29.83
N LEU A 131 16.15 -12.16 -29.89
CA LEU A 131 16.37 -11.44 -31.14
C LEU A 131 17.75 -11.71 -31.72
N VAL A 132 18.81 -11.63 -30.90
CA VAL A 132 20.18 -11.90 -31.34
C VAL A 132 20.29 -13.33 -31.89
N TYR A 133 19.74 -14.31 -31.18
CA TYR A 133 19.68 -15.69 -31.67
C TYR A 133 18.92 -15.79 -33.00
N SER A 134 17.75 -15.16 -33.09
CA SER A 134 16.91 -15.22 -34.30
C SER A 134 17.62 -14.68 -35.54
N PHE A 135 18.32 -13.54 -35.43
CA PHE A 135 19.03 -12.95 -36.57
C PHE A 135 20.34 -13.67 -36.94
N ILE A 136 20.93 -14.44 -36.02
CA ILE A 136 22.15 -15.22 -36.29
C ILE A 136 21.80 -16.59 -36.88
N SER A 137 20.75 -17.23 -36.37
CA SER A 137 20.47 -18.65 -36.64
C SER A 137 19.33 -18.90 -37.63
N LEU A 138 18.51 -17.90 -37.96
CA LEU A 138 17.33 -18.04 -38.82
C LEU A 138 17.43 -17.17 -40.08
N SER A 139 16.57 -17.44 -41.07
CA SER A 139 16.45 -16.55 -42.22
C SER A 139 15.90 -15.18 -41.82
N LEU A 140 16.14 -14.16 -42.64
CA LEU A 140 15.68 -12.80 -42.36
C LEU A 140 14.16 -12.73 -42.09
N PHE A 141 13.36 -13.47 -42.86
CA PHE A 141 11.90 -13.47 -42.71
C PHE A 141 11.42 -14.20 -41.45
N GLU A 142 12.08 -15.29 -41.06
CA GLU A 142 11.82 -15.98 -39.79
C GLU A 142 12.22 -15.11 -38.59
N ALA A 143 13.36 -14.41 -38.68
CA ALA A 143 13.78 -13.47 -37.64
C ALA A 143 12.81 -12.29 -37.50
N LEU A 144 12.32 -11.73 -38.61
CA LEU A 144 11.28 -10.70 -38.62
C LEU A 144 9.95 -11.21 -38.04
N PHE A 145 9.60 -12.47 -38.32
CA PHE A 145 8.42 -13.09 -37.70
C PHE A 145 8.57 -13.16 -36.17
N ASN A 146 9.73 -13.56 -35.66
CA ASN A 146 9.99 -13.60 -34.22
C ASN A 146 9.98 -12.19 -33.59
N LEU A 147 10.48 -11.18 -34.29
CA LEU A 147 10.38 -9.79 -33.85
C LEU A 147 8.91 -9.36 -33.67
N LEU A 148 8.04 -9.70 -34.63
CA LEU A 148 6.60 -9.46 -34.52
C LEU A 148 5.98 -10.26 -33.36
N SER A 149 6.39 -11.51 -33.15
CA SER A 149 5.94 -12.31 -32.01
C SER A 149 6.29 -11.65 -30.68
N LEU A 150 7.54 -11.19 -30.52
CA LEU A 150 7.98 -10.50 -29.30
C LEU A 150 7.26 -9.17 -29.09
N ALA A 151 7.00 -8.39 -30.15
CA ALA A 151 6.18 -7.19 -30.07
C ALA A 151 4.76 -7.53 -29.58
N GLY A 152 4.17 -8.62 -30.09
CA GLY A 152 2.90 -9.15 -29.63
C GLY A 152 2.92 -9.58 -28.15
N VAL A 153 3.98 -10.27 -27.72
CA VAL A 153 4.18 -10.63 -26.29
C VAL A 153 4.21 -9.36 -25.45
N TYR A 154 5.00 -8.36 -25.83
CA TYR A 154 5.15 -7.12 -25.08
C TYR A 154 3.80 -6.42 -24.85
N ILE A 155 3.06 -6.21 -25.94
CA ILE A 155 1.74 -5.55 -25.89
C ILE A 155 0.76 -6.37 -25.04
N SER A 156 0.77 -7.70 -25.19
CA SER A 156 -0.13 -8.58 -24.45
C SER A 156 0.18 -8.63 -22.95
N VAL A 157 1.47 -8.57 -22.56
CA VAL A 157 1.89 -8.44 -21.16
C VAL A 157 1.42 -7.11 -20.56
N GLU A 158 1.56 -6.00 -21.30
CA GLU A 158 1.08 -4.70 -20.84
C GLU A 158 -0.45 -4.70 -20.62
N ILE A 159 -1.22 -5.34 -21.52
CA ILE A 159 -2.68 -5.48 -21.38
C ILE A 159 -3.03 -6.36 -20.17
N PHE A 160 -2.36 -7.51 -20.03
CA PHE A 160 -2.56 -8.43 -18.92
C PHE A 160 -2.29 -7.74 -17.58
N ASN A 161 -1.22 -6.93 -17.49
CA ASN A 161 -0.91 -6.16 -16.29
C ASN A 161 -1.95 -5.06 -16.01
N GLN A 162 -2.45 -4.38 -17.04
CA GLN A 162 -3.47 -3.33 -16.90
C GLN A 162 -4.79 -3.86 -16.33
N LYS A 163 -5.12 -5.14 -16.58
CA LYS A 163 -6.27 -5.83 -15.99
C LYS A 163 -6.27 -5.75 -14.45
N PHE A 164 -5.09 -5.85 -13.83
CA PHE A 164 -4.90 -5.89 -12.37
C PHE A 164 -4.46 -4.54 -11.77
N GLY A 165 -4.85 -3.43 -12.39
CA GLY A 165 -4.67 -2.10 -11.82
C GLY A 165 -3.30 -1.44 -12.04
N ASN A 166 -2.36 -2.10 -12.73
CA ASN A 166 -1.11 -1.47 -13.13
C ASN A 166 -1.35 -0.48 -14.28
N THR A 167 -0.96 0.77 -14.11
CA THR A 167 -1.04 1.78 -15.18
C THR A 167 0.10 1.56 -16.19
N SER A 168 -0.23 1.06 -17.38
CA SER A 168 0.72 0.97 -18.49
C SER A 168 0.88 2.33 -19.17
N THR A 169 2.08 2.90 -19.11
CA THR A 169 2.42 4.13 -19.84
C THR A 169 2.32 3.95 -21.36
N VAL A 170 2.66 2.75 -21.84
CA VAL A 170 2.60 2.39 -23.27
C VAL A 170 1.15 2.37 -23.74
N ILE A 171 0.26 1.64 -23.06
CA ILE A 171 -1.15 1.59 -23.45
C ILE A 171 -1.80 2.96 -23.29
N GLY A 172 -1.51 3.69 -22.20
CA GLY A 172 -2.00 5.05 -22.00
C GLY A 172 -1.59 6.02 -23.12
N SER A 173 -0.37 5.89 -23.65
CA SER A 173 0.11 6.72 -24.76
C SER A 173 -0.56 6.38 -26.09
N ILE A 174 -0.81 5.10 -26.37
CA ILE A 174 -1.43 4.62 -27.62
C ILE A 174 -2.94 4.93 -27.62
N CYS A 175 -3.63 4.60 -26.53
CA CYS A 175 -5.07 4.74 -26.40
C CYS A 175 -5.52 6.17 -26.09
N GLY A 176 -4.60 7.03 -25.64
CA GLY A 176 -4.91 8.35 -25.11
C GLY A 176 -5.41 8.27 -23.67
N ALA A 177 -5.14 9.34 -22.91
CA ALA A 177 -5.65 9.49 -21.55
C ALA A 177 -7.18 9.63 -21.56
N ALA A 178 -7.85 9.10 -20.52
CA ALA A 178 -9.24 9.41 -20.24
C ALA A 178 -9.44 10.93 -20.19
N THR A 179 -10.61 11.41 -20.60
CA THR A 179 -10.96 12.84 -20.55
C THR A 179 -12.03 13.06 -19.50
N ALA A 180 -12.16 14.28 -18.97
CA ALA A 180 -13.18 14.60 -17.96
C ALA A 180 -14.62 14.25 -18.40
N THR A 181 -14.86 14.16 -19.71
CA THR A 181 -16.14 13.78 -20.33
C THR A 181 -16.29 12.28 -20.63
N GLN A 182 -15.20 11.50 -20.62
CA GLN A 182 -15.17 10.05 -20.90
C GLN A 182 -14.14 9.38 -19.96
N PRO A 183 -14.56 8.87 -18.79
CA PRO A 183 -13.66 8.34 -17.76
C PRO A 183 -13.00 7.00 -18.14
N THR A 184 -13.45 6.36 -19.22
CA THR A 184 -12.84 5.15 -19.78
C THR A 184 -12.43 5.42 -21.22
N ASN A 185 -11.17 5.14 -21.57
CA ASN A 185 -10.76 5.23 -22.97
C ASN A 185 -11.34 4.05 -23.77
N ALA A 186 -11.39 4.18 -25.09
CA ALA A 186 -11.93 3.16 -26.00
C ALA A 186 -11.32 1.76 -25.77
N CYS A 187 -10.04 1.71 -25.36
CA CYS A 187 -9.34 0.48 -25.06
C CYS A 187 -9.80 -0.15 -23.74
N ASP A 188 -9.97 0.64 -22.67
CA ASP A 188 -10.49 0.19 -21.38
C ASP A 188 -11.89 -0.38 -21.53
N LYS A 189 -12.74 0.23 -22.38
CA LYS A 189 -14.09 -0.29 -22.66
C LYS A 189 -14.02 -1.72 -23.20
N ILE A 190 -13.19 -1.96 -24.22
CA ILE A 190 -13.07 -3.29 -24.85
C ILE A 190 -12.33 -4.30 -23.96
N ILE A 191 -11.24 -3.90 -23.29
CA ILE A 191 -10.40 -4.79 -22.48
C ILE A 191 -11.07 -5.13 -21.14
N LYS A 192 -11.69 -4.15 -20.48
CA LYS A 192 -12.28 -4.36 -19.14
C LYS A 192 -13.72 -4.86 -19.22
N GLN A 193 -14.53 -4.42 -20.20
CA GLN A 193 -15.93 -4.82 -20.30
C GLN A 193 -16.15 -6.07 -21.17
N ASP A 194 -15.08 -6.74 -21.62
CA ASP A 194 -15.21 -8.06 -22.25
C ASP A 194 -15.99 -9.01 -21.33
N LYS A 195 -17.20 -9.36 -21.77
CA LYS A 195 -18.13 -10.24 -21.06
C LYS A 195 -17.81 -11.72 -21.29
N THR A 196 -16.93 -12.02 -22.24
CA THR A 196 -16.51 -13.39 -22.51
C THR A 196 -15.36 -13.74 -21.59
N SER A 197 -15.62 -14.65 -20.65
CA SER A 197 -14.59 -15.20 -19.77
C SER A 197 -14.61 -16.72 -19.86
N ILE A 198 -13.48 -17.32 -20.20
CA ILE A 198 -13.30 -18.77 -20.20
C ILE A 198 -12.31 -19.08 -19.08
N LEU A 199 -12.76 -19.82 -18.05
CA LEU A 199 -11.92 -20.13 -16.86
C LEU A 199 -11.31 -18.89 -16.18
N GLY A 200 -11.99 -17.74 -16.25
CA GLY A 200 -11.49 -16.46 -15.69
C GLY A 200 -10.53 -15.69 -16.60
N LEU A 201 -10.11 -16.27 -17.74
CA LEU A 201 -9.35 -15.59 -18.78
C LEU A 201 -10.28 -14.85 -19.74
N LYS A 202 -9.92 -13.60 -20.05
CA LYS A 202 -10.59 -12.77 -21.07
C LYS A 202 -9.99 -13.03 -22.45
N PHE A 203 -10.66 -12.58 -23.51
CA PHE A 203 -10.15 -12.73 -24.87
C PHE A 203 -8.76 -12.10 -25.04
N SER A 204 -8.50 -10.97 -24.36
CA SER A 204 -7.17 -10.34 -24.33
C SER A 204 -6.08 -11.25 -23.75
N ASP A 205 -6.40 -12.13 -22.80
CA ASP A 205 -5.40 -12.97 -22.13
C ASP A 205 -4.92 -14.10 -23.07
N PHE A 206 -5.77 -14.54 -24.00
CA PHE A 206 -5.39 -15.49 -25.04
C PHE A 206 -4.37 -14.93 -26.03
N SER A 207 -4.32 -13.61 -26.22
CA SER A 207 -3.27 -12.99 -27.04
C SER A 207 -1.88 -13.19 -26.43
N LEU A 208 -1.76 -13.12 -25.10
CA LEU A 208 -0.51 -13.39 -24.39
C LEU A 208 -0.06 -14.85 -24.58
N ILE A 209 -0.99 -15.79 -24.38
CA ILE A 209 -0.73 -17.22 -24.58
C ILE A 209 -0.27 -17.46 -26.03
N TYR A 210 -0.98 -16.87 -26.99
CA TYR A 210 -0.70 -17.00 -28.42
C TYR A 210 0.70 -16.52 -28.80
N PHE A 211 1.05 -15.28 -28.44
CA PHE A 211 2.32 -14.70 -28.83
C PHE A 211 3.52 -15.32 -28.10
N ILE A 212 3.36 -15.75 -26.83
CA ILE A 212 4.43 -16.50 -26.14
C ILE A 212 4.66 -17.84 -26.87
N GLY A 213 3.58 -18.55 -27.22
CA GLY A 213 3.67 -19.81 -27.96
C GLY A 213 4.39 -19.63 -29.29
N LEU A 214 4.01 -18.62 -30.08
CA LEU A 214 4.67 -18.32 -31.36
C LEU A 214 6.12 -17.87 -31.21
N ALA A 215 6.45 -17.06 -30.19
CA ALA A 215 7.82 -16.64 -29.94
C ALA A 215 8.73 -17.83 -29.60
N VAL A 216 8.24 -18.77 -28.79
CA VAL A 216 9.00 -19.98 -28.43
C VAL A 216 9.09 -20.95 -29.61
N LEU A 217 8.00 -21.20 -30.32
CA LEU A 217 8.03 -22.07 -31.50
C LEU A 217 8.94 -21.52 -32.59
N GLY A 218 8.96 -20.21 -32.78
CA GLY A 218 9.81 -19.57 -33.78
C GLY A 218 11.30 -19.58 -33.43
N LEU A 219 11.71 -19.83 -32.19
CA LEU A 219 13.12 -20.13 -31.89
C LEU A 219 13.60 -21.42 -32.57
N PHE A 220 12.67 -22.34 -32.86
CA PHE A 220 12.97 -23.65 -33.44
C PHE A 220 12.39 -23.80 -34.86
N PHE A 221 12.30 -22.69 -35.60
CA PHE A 221 11.70 -22.59 -36.93
C PHE A 221 12.03 -23.74 -37.90
N PRO A 222 13.30 -24.19 -38.03
CA PRO A 222 13.66 -25.29 -38.93
C PRO A 222 12.89 -26.60 -38.67
N VAL A 223 12.39 -26.79 -37.45
CA VAL A 223 11.60 -27.97 -37.04
C VAL A 223 10.10 -27.65 -36.93
N THR A 224 9.75 -26.40 -36.59
CA THR A 224 8.37 -26.01 -36.24
C THR A 224 7.65 -25.20 -37.32
N GLY A 225 8.28 -24.87 -38.45
CA GLY A 225 7.72 -23.90 -39.42
C GLY A 225 6.32 -24.23 -39.95
N ASN A 226 6.01 -25.51 -40.21
CA ASN A 226 4.65 -25.92 -40.60
C ASN A 226 3.61 -25.71 -39.48
N ILE A 227 4.02 -25.96 -38.25
CA ILE A 227 3.18 -25.79 -37.06
C ILE A 227 2.90 -24.31 -36.87
N VAL A 228 3.94 -23.46 -36.95
CA VAL A 228 3.82 -22.00 -36.89
C VAL A 228 2.89 -21.51 -38.00
N LYS A 229 3.09 -21.96 -39.24
CA LYS A 229 2.21 -21.63 -40.39
C LYS A 229 0.76 -22.00 -40.10
N GLY A 230 0.49 -23.20 -39.58
CA GLY A 230 -0.85 -23.60 -39.15
C GLY A 230 -1.47 -22.65 -38.12
N PHE A 231 -0.74 -22.30 -37.05
CA PHE A 231 -1.23 -21.36 -36.04
C PHE A 231 -1.42 -19.93 -36.55
N THR A 232 -0.64 -19.50 -37.55
CA THR A 232 -0.87 -18.18 -38.19
C THR A 232 -2.17 -18.17 -38.97
N PHE A 233 -2.54 -19.25 -39.66
CA PHE A 233 -3.84 -19.34 -40.33
C PHE A 233 -5.01 -19.32 -39.34
N VAL A 234 -4.88 -19.94 -38.17
CA VAL A 234 -5.90 -19.88 -37.11
C VAL A 234 -6.11 -18.43 -36.62
N SER A 235 -5.09 -17.57 -36.68
CA SER A 235 -5.21 -16.16 -36.28
C SER A 235 -6.22 -15.37 -37.12
N VAL A 236 -6.55 -15.81 -38.33
CA VAL A 236 -7.59 -15.19 -39.18
C VAL A 236 -8.93 -15.15 -38.46
N ILE A 237 -9.26 -16.21 -37.70
CA ILE A 237 -10.48 -16.27 -36.88
C ILE A 237 -10.43 -15.21 -35.78
N ALA A 238 -9.28 -15.07 -35.10
CA ALA A 238 -9.10 -14.09 -34.03
C ALA A 238 -9.18 -12.65 -34.57
N ILE A 239 -8.60 -12.37 -35.75
CA ILE A 239 -8.71 -11.08 -36.43
C ILE A 239 -10.17 -10.76 -36.76
N GLY A 240 -10.87 -11.69 -37.40
CA GLY A 240 -12.29 -11.53 -37.76
C GLY A 240 -13.17 -11.29 -36.54
N TYR A 241 -12.96 -12.07 -35.47
CA TYR A 241 -13.68 -11.91 -34.21
C TYR A 241 -13.41 -10.54 -33.56
N SER A 242 -12.15 -10.13 -33.48
CA SER A 242 -11.78 -8.83 -32.88
C SER A 242 -12.37 -7.65 -33.66
N LEU A 243 -12.36 -7.69 -35.00
CA LEU A 243 -12.98 -6.67 -35.84
C LEU A 243 -14.51 -6.66 -35.70
N TYR A 244 -15.15 -7.84 -35.61
CA TYR A 244 -16.58 -7.97 -35.41
C TYR A 244 -17.04 -7.31 -34.10
N ILE A 245 -16.36 -7.62 -32.99
CA ILE A 245 -16.67 -7.02 -31.68
C ILE A 245 -16.49 -5.50 -31.73
N GLN A 246 -15.40 -5.00 -32.29
CA GLN A 246 -15.12 -3.56 -32.35
C GLN A 246 -16.13 -2.79 -33.22
N ALA A 247 -16.45 -3.31 -34.41
CA ALA A 247 -17.30 -2.62 -35.37
C ALA A 247 -18.81 -2.73 -35.03
N PHE A 248 -19.28 -3.91 -34.63
CA PHE A 248 -20.72 -4.18 -34.53
C PHE A 248 -21.24 -4.24 -33.09
N VAL A 249 -20.45 -4.78 -32.15
CA VAL A 249 -20.89 -4.93 -30.75
C VAL A 249 -20.60 -3.67 -29.95
N GLU A 250 -19.33 -3.27 -29.87
CA GLU A 250 -18.88 -2.14 -29.06
C GLU A 250 -18.96 -0.79 -29.78
N LYS A 251 -19.06 -0.82 -31.12
CA LYS A 251 -19.11 0.34 -32.01
C LYS A 251 -17.99 1.35 -31.75
N THR A 252 -16.83 0.84 -31.34
CA THR A 252 -15.67 1.60 -30.91
C THR A 252 -14.41 0.86 -31.34
N PHE A 253 -13.42 1.56 -31.90
CA PHE A 253 -12.16 0.96 -32.30
C PHE A 253 -11.10 1.13 -31.21
N CYS A 254 -10.49 0.02 -30.78
CA CYS A 254 -9.37 0.01 -29.86
C CYS A 254 -8.06 0.05 -30.65
N LYS A 255 -7.28 1.13 -30.48
CA LYS A 255 -5.98 1.29 -31.15
C LYS A 255 -5.00 0.17 -30.83
N VAL A 256 -5.02 -0.35 -29.60
CA VAL A 256 -4.17 -1.47 -29.18
C VAL A 256 -4.62 -2.78 -29.83
N CYS A 257 -5.92 -3.04 -29.95
CA CYS A 257 -6.42 -4.22 -30.66
C CYS A 257 -6.09 -4.14 -32.16
N LEU A 258 -6.18 -2.95 -32.77
CA LEU A 258 -5.76 -2.72 -34.16
C LEU A 258 -4.26 -2.95 -34.35
N LEU A 259 -3.43 -2.58 -33.37
CA LEU A 259 -2.00 -2.88 -33.39
C LEU A 259 -1.74 -4.39 -33.33
N ILE A 260 -2.43 -5.13 -32.45
CA ILE A 260 -2.36 -6.61 -32.41
C ILE A 260 -2.80 -7.21 -33.76
N ILE A 261 -3.90 -6.73 -34.34
CA ILE A 261 -4.37 -7.18 -35.66
C ILE A 261 -3.30 -6.92 -36.73
N SER A 262 -2.65 -5.75 -36.73
CA SER A 262 -1.56 -5.45 -37.66
C SER A 262 -0.38 -6.40 -37.53
N ILE A 263 -0.02 -6.80 -36.30
CA ILE A 263 1.03 -7.78 -36.03
C ILE A 263 0.64 -9.15 -36.58
N LEU A 264 -0.59 -9.61 -36.30
CA LEU A 264 -1.10 -10.90 -36.78
C LEU A 264 -1.17 -10.95 -38.32
N VAL A 265 -1.62 -9.87 -38.96
CA VAL A 265 -1.63 -9.76 -40.43
C VAL A 265 -0.21 -9.81 -40.99
N GLY A 266 0.74 -9.09 -40.38
CA GLY A 266 2.15 -9.15 -40.77
C GLY A 266 2.73 -10.57 -40.67
N GLN A 267 2.45 -11.27 -39.57
CA GLN A 267 2.83 -12.67 -39.38
C GLN A 267 2.21 -13.60 -40.42
N LEU A 268 0.93 -13.42 -40.74
CA LEU A 268 0.23 -14.20 -41.75
C LEU A 268 0.85 -13.98 -43.15
N VAL A 269 1.13 -12.74 -43.53
CA VAL A 269 1.78 -12.41 -44.81
C VAL A 269 3.17 -13.02 -44.88
N ILE A 270 3.98 -12.87 -43.83
CA ILE A 270 5.33 -13.44 -43.80
C ILE A 270 5.27 -14.97 -43.92
N SER A 271 4.41 -15.61 -43.12
CA SER A 271 4.32 -17.07 -43.07
C SER A 271 3.79 -17.68 -44.38
N THR A 272 2.84 -17.02 -45.03
CA THR A 272 2.24 -17.52 -46.28
C THR A 272 3.19 -17.39 -47.48
N LEU A 273 3.93 -16.28 -47.57
CA LEU A 273 4.78 -15.99 -48.72
C LEU A 273 6.20 -16.57 -48.61
N PHE A 274 6.77 -16.63 -47.41
CA PHE A 274 8.20 -16.92 -47.25
C PHE A 274 8.53 -18.23 -46.53
N PHE A 275 7.56 -18.86 -45.83
CA PHE A 275 7.85 -20.13 -45.17
C PHE A 275 7.64 -21.30 -46.14
N GLU A 276 8.74 -21.99 -46.42
CA GLU A 276 8.76 -23.23 -47.18
C GLU A 276 8.04 -24.36 -46.43
N ASN A 277 7.56 -25.35 -47.18
CA ASN A 277 6.93 -26.53 -46.61
C ASN A 277 8.03 -27.44 -46.02
N LEU A 278 8.27 -27.31 -44.72
CA LEU A 278 9.23 -28.13 -43.98
C LEU A 278 8.66 -29.53 -43.73
N THR A 279 9.49 -30.44 -43.22
CA THR A 279 9.02 -31.79 -42.87
C THR A 279 8.18 -31.76 -41.60
N PHE A 280 7.10 -32.53 -41.58
CA PHE A 280 6.21 -32.63 -40.42
C PHE A 280 6.67 -33.76 -39.50
N GLY A 281 7.14 -33.41 -38.30
CA GLY A 281 7.55 -34.38 -37.27
C GLY A 281 6.49 -34.55 -36.18
N ILE A 282 6.06 -35.78 -35.92
CA ILE A 282 5.10 -36.11 -34.84
C ILE A 282 5.66 -35.68 -33.46
N GLY A 283 6.97 -35.84 -33.24
CA GLY A 283 7.63 -35.38 -32.01
C GLY A 283 7.52 -33.86 -31.80
N ALA A 284 7.64 -33.07 -32.88
CA ALA A 284 7.49 -31.62 -32.82
C ALA A 284 6.04 -31.21 -32.47
N LEU A 285 5.04 -31.94 -32.97
CA LEU A 285 3.65 -31.72 -32.60
C LEU A 285 3.41 -32.02 -31.12
N LEU A 286 3.90 -33.15 -30.61
CA LEU A 286 3.74 -33.52 -29.21
C LEU A 286 4.39 -32.49 -28.28
N LEU A 287 5.62 -32.06 -28.58
CA LEU A 287 6.29 -30.99 -27.85
C LEU A 287 5.53 -29.66 -27.92
N THR A 288 4.91 -29.36 -29.06
CA THR A 288 4.07 -28.16 -29.22
C THR A 288 2.84 -28.23 -28.32
N VAL A 289 2.16 -29.37 -28.25
CA VAL A 289 0.99 -29.55 -27.37
C VAL A 289 1.39 -29.36 -25.90
N ILE A 290 2.53 -29.95 -25.49
CA ILE A 290 3.08 -29.77 -24.14
C ILE A 290 3.40 -28.29 -23.88
N LEU A 291 4.03 -27.61 -24.83
CA LEU A 291 4.35 -26.18 -24.72
C LEU A 291 3.09 -25.34 -24.50
N TRP A 292 2.05 -25.53 -25.32
CA TRP A 292 0.78 -24.82 -25.15
C TRP A 292 0.12 -25.12 -23.81
N ALA A 293 0.13 -26.38 -23.36
CA ALA A 293 -0.39 -26.75 -22.06
C ALA A 293 0.34 -26.06 -20.91
N ILE A 294 1.68 -25.95 -20.99
CA ILE A 294 2.50 -25.24 -20.00
C ILE A 294 2.18 -23.74 -19.99
N ILE A 295 2.19 -23.08 -21.16
CA ILE A 295 1.92 -21.64 -21.26
C ILE A 295 0.51 -21.32 -20.79
N PHE A 296 -0.48 -22.09 -21.24
CA PHE A 296 -1.88 -21.93 -20.83
C PHE A 296 -2.03 -22.07 -19.32
N SER A 297 -1.44 -23.12 -18.73
CA SER A 297 -1.47 -23.37 -17.29
C SER A 297 -0.78 -22.24 -16.51
N ALA A 298 0.35 -21.75 -17.00
CA ALA A 298 1.09 -20.65 -16.36
C ALA A 298 0.28 -19.35 -16.37
N VAL A 299 -0.30 -18.95 -17.51
CA VAL A 299 -1.12 -17.74 -17.60
C VAL A 299 -2.40 -17.87 -16.77
N LEU A 300 -3.05 -19.04 -16.77
CA LEU A 300 -4.22 -19.31 -15.93
C LEU A 300 -3.89 -19.21 -14.43
N TYR A 301 -2.78 -19.80 -14.01
CA TYR A 301 -2.31 -19.72 -12.62
C TYR A 301 -2.01 -18.28 -12.20
N LEU A 302 -1.27 -17.52 -13.03
CA LEU A 302 -0.98 -16.11 -12.78
C LEU A 302 -2.26 -15.27 -12.71
N ASN A 303 -3.21 -15.51 -13.61
CA ASN A 303 -4.50 -14.82 -13.61
C ASN A 303 -5.26 -15.05 -12.31
N ASN A 304 -5.31 -16.30 -11.83
CA ASN A 304 -6.01 -16.64 -10.59
C ASN A 304 -5.34 -16.03 -9.36
N ILE A 305 -4.00 -16.09 -9.27
CA ILE A 305 -3.26 -15.48 -8.15
C ILE A 305 -3.46 -13.97 -8.12
N LEU A 306 -3.33 -13.29 -9.27
CA LEU A 306 -3.48 -11.85 -9.33
C LEU A 306 -4.92 -11.41 -9.03
N SER A 307 -5.91 -12.18 -9.49
CA SER A 307 -7.32 -11.93 -9.15
C SER A 307 -7.58 -12.08 -7.65
N GLN A 308 -7.10 -13.18 -7.04
CA GLN A 308 -7.22 -13.40 -5.60
C GLN A 308 -6.51 -12.31 -4.79
N ARG A 309 -5.33 -11.87 -5.23
CA ARG A 309 -4.61 -10.76 -4.60
C ARG A 309 -5.43 -9.47 -4.66
N GLU A 310 -6.02 -9.15 -5.80
CA GLU A 310 -6.85 -7.94 -5.95
C GLU A 310 -8.11 -8.01 -5.06
N GLU A 311 -8.79 -9.16 -5.02
CA GLU A 311 -9.94 -9.39 -4.15
C GLU A 311 -9.56 -9.28 -2.67
N LEU A 312 -8.45 -9.89 -2.27
CA LEU A 312 -7.92 -9.82 -0.91
C LEU A 312 -7.57 -8.38 -0.53
N GLN A 313 -6.92 -7.62 -1.43
CA GLN A 313 -6.60 -6.21 -1.18
C GLN A 313 -7.86 -5.37 -0.99
N LYS A 314 -8.88 -5.55 -1.83
CA LYS A 314 -10.17 -4.84 -1.68
C LYS A 314 -10.90 -5.21 -0.40
N SER A 315 -10.93 -6.51 -0.07
CA SER A 315 -11.54 -7.03 1.15
C SER A 315 -10.82 -6.51 2.39
N ASN A 316 -9.49 -6.53 2.38
CA ASN A 316 -8.66 -6.03 3.47
C ASN A 316 -8.84 -4.51 3.64
N ALA A 317 -8.85 -3.74 2.56
CA ALA A 317 -9.12 -2.30 2.63
C ALA A 317 -10.49 -2.02 3.27
N LYS A 318 -11.53 -2.77 2.88
CA LYS A 318 -12.87 -2.65 3.50
C LYS A 318 -12.86 -3.05 4.98
N ASN A 319 -12.15 -4.12 5.34
CA ASN A 319 -12.01 -4.55 6.73
C ASN A 319 -11.29 -3.49 7.57
N LEU A 320 -10.20 -2.91 7.06
CA LEU A 320 -9.48 -1.84 7.74
C LEU A 320 -10.31 -0.57 7.89
N ARG A 321 -11.14 -0.19 6.92
CA ARG A 321 -12.08 0.93 7.10
C ARG A 321 -13.02 0.72 8.27
N PHE A 322 -13.51 -0.52 8.42
CA PHE A 322 -14.37 -0.88 9.54
C PHE A 322 -13.58 -0.90 10.85
N LYS A 323 -12.39 -1.51 10.87
CA LYS A 323 -11.52 -1.59 12.04
C LYS A 323 -11.12 -0.19 12.53
N ARG A 324 -10.68 0.68 11.65
CA ARG A 324 -10.23 2.06 11.93
C ARG A 324 -11.38 3.05 12.11
N ASN A 325 -12.63 2.61 12.18
CA ASN A 325 -13.74 3.51 12.44
C ASN A 325 -13.75 3.90 13.92
N TYR A 326 -13.49 5.19 14.20
CA TYR A 326 -13.40 5.71 15.56
C TYR A 326 -14.69 5.49 16.37
N GLU A 327 -15.86 5.76 15.80
CA GLU A 327 -17.15 5.58 16.50
C GLU A 327 -17.39 4.13 16.95
N LEU A 328 -17.00 3.16 16.11
CA LEU A 328 -17.08 1.74 16.47
C LEU A 328 -16.07 1.39 17.57
N PHE A 329 -14.86 1.94 17.49
CA PHE A 329 -13.84 1.77 18.53
C PHE A 329 -14.31 2.37 19.86
N LYS A 330 -14.77 3.63 19.87
CA LYS A 330 -15.33 4.34 21.03
C LYS A 330 -16.49 3.56 21.64
N SER A 331 -17.45 3.12 20.83
CA SER A 331 -18.58 2.32 21.31
C SER A 331 -18.11 1.04 22.01
N GLN A 332 -17.05 0.39 21.52
CA GLN A 332 -16.49 -0.80 22.14
C GLN A 332 -15.65 -0.47 23.38
N LEU A 333 -14.92 0.65 23.39
CA LEU A 333 -14.13 1.13 24.53
C LEU A 333 -15.04 1.43 25.73
N LEU A 334 -16.16 2.11 25.48
CA LEU A 334 -17.15 2.52 26.49
C LEU A 334 -18.07 1.38 26.96
N GLN A 335 -17.97 0.17 26.41
CA GLN A 335 -18.71 -0.99 26.92
C GLN A 335 -18.22 -1.45 28.29
N ASN A 336 -16.92 -1.22 28.58
CA ASN A 336 -16.33 -1.54 29.87
C ASN A 336 -16.61 -0.41 30.85
N GLU A 337 -16.80 -0.75 32.12
CA GLU A 337 -16.92 0.25 33.18
C GLU A 337 -15.62 1.07 33.31
N LYS A 338 -15.76 2.36 33.61
CA LYS A 338 -14.61 3.23 33.85
C LYS A 338 -13.91 2.79 35.13
N ILE A 339 -12.62 2.49 35.02
CA ILE A 339 -11.76 2.11 36.12
C ILE A 339 -11.16 3.37 36.73
N GLU A 340 -11.41 3.58 38.02
CA GLU A 340 -10.78 4.64 38.81
C GLU A 340 -9.68 4.03 39.69
N PHE A 341 -8.43 4.33 39.36
CA PHE A 341 -7.29 3.95 40.19
C PHE A 341 -7.10 4.93 41.35
N GLN A 342 -6.77 4.41 42.53
CA GLN A 342 -6.45 5.25 43.68
C GLN A 342 -5.08 5.91 43.50
N ASP A 343 -4.10 5.16 42.99
CA ASP A 343 -2.78 5.69 42.66
C ASP A 343 -2.69 6.11 41.18
N ASN A 344 -2.60 7.41 40.95
CA ASN A 344 -2.38 8.02 39.62
C ASN A 344 -1.01 8.70 39.47
N GLN A 345 -0.12 8.60 40.48
CA GLN A 345 1.14 9.33 40.50
C GLN A 345 2.35 8.43 40.27
N THR A 346 2.33 7.22 40.84
CA THR A 346 3.50 6.33 40.76
C THR A 346 3.75 5.88 39.33
N PHE A 347 5.01 5.96 38.91
CA PHE A 347 5.44 5.65 37.53
C PHE A 347 4.63 6.36 36.44
N SER A 348 4.17 7.58 36.76
CA SER A 348 3.54 8.49 35.81
C SER A 348 4.60 9.37 35.13
N VAL A 349 4.57 9.40 33.79
CA VAL A 349 5.50 10.09 32.90
C VAL A 349 4.75 10.87 31.81
N GLY A 350 5.41 11.81 31.14
CA GLY A 350 4.79 12.71 30.17
C GLY A 350 4.07 13.89 30.82
N ASN A 351 3.15 14.52 30.08
CA ASN A 351 2.38 15.64 30.61
C ASN A 351 1.26 15.13 31.54
N LYS A 352 1.39 15.36 32.85
CA LYS A 352 0.38 14.96 33.85
C LYS A 352 -0.99 15.63 33.65
N GLU A 353 -1.01 16.78 33.01
CA GLU A 353 -2.22 17.51 32.60
C GLU A 353 -2.63 17.20 31.14
N GLY A 354 -2.03 16.17 30.55
CA GLY A 354 -2.38 15.70 29.21
C GLY A 354 -3.84 15.25 29.15
N LYS A 355 -4.50 15.57 28.03
CA LYS A 355 -5.89 15.19 27.75
C LYS A 355 -6.08 13.67 27.66
N LEU A 356 -5.04 12.96 27.23
CA LEU A 356 -5.06 11.51 27.07
C LEU A 356 -4.17 10.84 28.12
N ARG A 357 -4.79 10.07 29.01
CA ARG A 357 -4.13 9.28 30.06
C ARG A 357 -4.12 7.81 29.66
N ILE A 358 -2.93 7.25 29.47
CA ILE A 358 -2.75 5.84 29.13
C ILE A 358 -2.11 5.11 30.31
N SER A 359 -2.77 4.10 30.85
CA SER A 359 -2.16 3.19 31.84
C SER A 359 -1.82 1.85 31.20
N ILE A 360 -0.62 1.35 31.47
CA ILE A 360 -0.17 0.03 31.03
C ILE A 360 -0.05 -0.87 32.25
N VAL A 361 -1.01 -1.77 32.44
CA VAL A 361 -0.86 -2.83 33.46
C VAL A 361 0.07 -3.89 32.93
N SER A 362 1.17 -4.10 33.65
CA SER A 362 2.32 -4.86 33.18
C SER A 362 2.94 -5.70 34.30
N ASN A 363 3.85 -6.58 33.89
CA ASN A 363 4.74 -7.30 34.79
C ASN A 363 6.15 -7.24 34.18
N PRO A 364 7.20 -6.90 34.96
CA PRO A 364 8.55 -6.81 34.43
C PRO A 364 9.02 -8.07 33.70
N TYR A 365 8.62 -9.28 34.12
CA TYR A 365 9.07 -10.54 33.49
C TYR A 365 8.08 -11.10 32.44
N CYS A 366 7.05 -10.34 32.06
CA CYS A 366 6.10 -10.73 31.02
C CYS A 366 6.73 -10.63 29.62
N GLY A 367 6.73 -11.76 28.89
CA GLY A 367 7.30 -11.85 27.53
C GLY A 367 6.56 -11.00 26.49
N PHE A 368 5.26 -10.77 26.65
CA PHE A 368 4.41 -10.03 25.71
C PHE A 368 4.30 -8.53 26.02
N CYS A 369 4.92 -8.07 27.10
CA CYS A 369 4.76 -6.70 27.58
C CYS A 369 5.72 -5.71 26.93
N LYS A 370 6.76 -6.19 26.23
CA LYS A 370 7.73 -5.35 25.51
C LYS A 370 7.05 -4.45 24.48
N ASP A 371 6.22 -5.04 23.63
CA ASP A 371 5.59 -4.29 22.53
C ASP A 371 4.61 -3.25 23.06
N ALA A 372 3.89 -3.54 24.15
CA ALA A 372 2.99 -2.57 24.79
C ALA A 372 3.73 -1.34 25.34
N HIS A 373 4.88 -1.52 25.99
CA HIS A 373 5.70 -0.39 26.46
C HIS A 373 6.25 0.41 25.28
N LYS A 374 6.74 -0.28 24.23
CA LYS A 374 7.25 0.38 23.02
C LYS A 374 6.19 1.22 22.30
N ILE A 375 4.95 0.73 22.19
CA ILE A 375 3.85 1.50 21.61
C ILE A 375 3.70 2.83 22.35
N VAL A 376 3.63 2.78 23.67
CA VAL A 376 3.34 3.96 24.48
C VAL A 376 4.54 4.92 24.56
N GLU A 377 5.77 4.42 24.56
CA GLU A 377 6.98 5.24 24.42
C GLU A 377 6.98 6.02 23.09
N ASN A 378 6.67 5.36 21.97
CA ASN A 378 6.55 6.04 20.68
C ASN A 378 5.43 7.10 20.68
N LEU A 379 4.32 6.83 21.39
CA LEU A 379 3.23 7.78 21.52
C LEU A 379 3.63 9.02 22.33
N LEU A 380 4.38 8.84 23.42
CA LEU A 380 4.92 9.95 24.21
C LEU A 380 5.87 10.84 23.38
N GLU A 381 6.70 10.24 22.54
CA GLU A 381 7.58 10.99 21.64
C GLU A 381 6.80 11.78 20.58
N LYS A 382 5.71 11.20 20.05
CA LYS A 382 4.89 11.82 19.02
C LYS A 382 3.96 12.91 19.58
N TYR A 383 3.46 12.75 20.81
CA TYR A 383 2.48 13.62 21.44
C TYR A 383 2.90 14.06 22.86
N PRO A 384 4.05 14.75 23.00
CA PRO A 384 4.64 15.03 24.32
C PRO A 384 3.79 15.96 25.20
N ASN A 385 2.93 16.80 24.60
CA ASN A 385 2.11 17.77 25.32
C ASN A 385 0.72 17.24 25.69
N ASP A 386 0.25 16.18 25.05
CA ASP A 386 -1.15 15.74 25.16
C ASP A 386 -1.32 14.44 25.95
N LEU A 387 -0.22 13.69 26.17
CA LEU A 387 -0.25 12.38 26.81
C LEU A 387 0.35 12.38 28.21
N SER A 388 -0.36 11.73 29.13
CA SER A 388 0.17 11.19 30.38
C SER A 388 0.20 9.67 30.28
N VAL A 389 1.28 9.05 30.71
CA VAL A 389 1.41 7.60 30.71
C VAL A 389 1.74 7.11 32.10
N GLN A 390 1.03 6.08 32.57
CA GLN A 390 1.34 5.41 33.83
C GLN A 390 1.72 3.95 33.60
N MET A 391 2.92 3.56 34.03
CA MET A 391 3.38 2.17 33.97
C MET A 391 3.02 1.44 35.27
N ARG A 392 2.01 0.57 35.22
CA ARG A 392 1.47 -0.10 36.40
C ARG A 392 2.01 -1.52 36.53
N PHE A 393 3.11 -1.69 37.28
CA PHE A 393 3.73 -3.01 37.48
C PHE A 393 3.10 -3.77 38.65
N ASN A 394 2.57 -4.97 38.36
CA ASN A 394 2.06 -5.85 39.41
C ASN A 394 3.23 -6.44 40.25
N TYR A 395 3.20 -6.17 41.55
CA TYR A 395 4.18 -6.56 42.56
C TYR A 395 3.47 -7.02 43.85
N SER A 396 3.85 -8.20 44.36
CA SER A 396 3.40 -8.73 45.65
C SER A 396 4.59 -9.37 46.37
N PRO A 397 5.02 -8.83 47.52
CA PRO A 397 6.17 -9.34 48.26
C PRO A 397 6.08 -10.85 48.57
N GLU A 398 4.87 -11.37 48.77
CA GLU A 398 4.61 -12.77 49.08
C GLU A 398 4.74 -13.70 47.86
N ARG A 399 4.57 -13.15 46.65
CA ARG A 399 4.53 -13.91 45.39
C ARG A 399 5.77 -13.73 44.52
N THR A 400 6.63 -12.76 44.85
CA THR A 400 7.82 -12.40 44.07
C THR A 400 9.10 -12.78 44.80
N ASN A 401 10.15 -13.11 44.04
CA ASN A 401 11.47 -13.41 44.62
C ASN A 401 12.28 -12.12 44.89
N GLU A 402 13.46 -12.30 45.49
CA GLU A 402 14.38 -11.20 45.82
C GLU A 402 14.83 -10.42 44.56
N LYS A 403 15.12 -11.11 43.45
CA LYS A 403 15.52 -10.47 42.19
C LYS A 403 14.44 -9.53 41.64
N PHE A 404 13.19 -9.99 41.65
CA PHE A 404 12.05 -9.18 41.23
C PHE A 404 11.88 -7.96 42.14
N THR A 405 11.98 -8.17 43.45
CA THR A 405 11.90 -7.09 44.45
C THR A 405 13.02 -6.06 44.23
N GLN A 406 14.25 -6.52 43.98
CA GLN A 406 15.40 -5.66 43.70
C GLN A 406 15.21 -4.88 42.40
N LEU A 407 14.72 -5.52 41.34
CA LEU A 407 14.43 -4.85 40.05
C LEU A 407 13.39 -3.74 40.21
N ILE A 408 12.30 -4.05 40.92
CA ILE A 408 11.24 -3.07 41.22
C ILE A 408 11.78 -1.91 42.07
N SER A 409 12.65 -2.21 43.05
CA SER A 409 13.35 -1.18 43.82
C SER A 409 14.26 -0.33 42.94
N ASP A 410 14.99 -0.93 42.01
CA ASP A 410 15.84 -0.20 41.06
C ASP A 410 15.02 0.71 40.13
N PHE A 411 13.89 0.24 39.62
CA PHE A 411 12.94 1.07 38.86
C PHE A 411 12.42 2.24 39.68
N THR A 412 12.03 1.98 40.92
CA THR A 412 11.54 3.02 41.86
C THR A 412 12.64 4.04 42.16
N HIS A 413 13.87 3.59 42.36
CA HIS A 413 15.01 4.47 42.65
C HIS A 413 15.30 5.39 41.46
N ILE A 414 15.32 4.83 40.25
CA ILE A 414 15.56 5.60 39.02
C ILE A 414 14.43 6.61 38.80
N TYR A 415 13.17 6.20 38.97
CA TYR A 415 12.02 7.10 38.83
C TYR A 415 12.09 8.29 39.81
N ASN A 416 12.47 8.04 41.06
CA ASN A 416 12.51 9.07 42.10
C ASN A 416 13.72 10.01 41.99
N ASN A 417 14.86 9.53 41.46
CA ASN A 417 16.13 10.24 41.58
C ASN A 417 16.77 10.63 40.24
N LYS A 418 16.21 10.21 39.10
CA LYS A 418 16.76 10.49 37.76
C LYS A 418 15.73 11.17 36.86
N PRO A 419 16.19 11.83 35.77
CA PRO A 419 15.29 12.39 34.76
C PRO A 419 14.35 11.34 34.18
N GLU A 420 13.12 11.74 33.85
CA GLU A 420 12.09 10.87 33.27
C GLU A 420 12.58 10.09 32.04
N LYS A 421 13.36 10.72 31.17
CA LYS A 421 13.96 10.09 29.99
C LYS A 421 14.85 8.89 30.33
N ASP A 422 15.55 8.95 31.46
CA ASP A 422 16.40 7.86 31.93
C ASP A 422 15.54 6.70 32.47
N PHE A 423 14.41 7.01 33.11
CA PHE A 423 13.45 5.99 33.54
C PHE A 423 12.85 5.26 32.33
N LEU A 424 12.34 5.98 31.33
CA LEU A 424 11.81 5.38 30.09
C LEU A 424 12.85 4.48 29.42
N LYS A 425 14.06 4.98 29.23
CA LYS A 425 15.16 4.20 28.66
C LYS A 425 15.53 2.97 29.50
N THR A 426 15.36 3.03 30.81
CA THR A 426 15.58 1.89 31.71
C THR A 426 14.54 0.81 31.47
N ILE A 427 13.27 1.19 31.32
CA ILE A 427 12.18 0.27 31.00
C ILE A 427 12.41 -0.39 29.64
N GLU A 428 12.72 0.40 28.60
CA GLU A 428 13.11 -0.10 27.28
C GLU A 428 14.27 -1.11 27.40
N THR A 429 15.38 -0.70 28.02
CA THR A 429 16.57 -1.53 28.21
C THR A 429 16.23 -2.85 28.91
N TRP A 430 15.38 -2.81 29.94
CA TRP A 430 14.93 -4.01 30.64
C TRP A 430 14.15 -4.95 29.73
N PHE A 431 13.15 -4.44 29.00
CA PHE A 431 12.34 -5.25 28.10
C PHE A 431 13.11 -5.79 26.89
N GLU A 432 14.19 -5.12 26.48
CA GLU A 432 15.09 -5.59 25.43
C GLU A 432 16.07 -6.65 25.90
N THR A 433 16.69 -6.45 27.06
CA THR A 433 17.87 -7.23 27.49
C THR A 433 17.57 -8.27 28.54
N ARG A 434 16.55 -8.05 29.38
CA ARG A 434 16.25 -8.85 30.59
C ARG A 434 17.44 -9.00 31.54
N ASP A 435 18.32 -8.01 31.57
CA ASP A 435 19.58 -8.05 32.32
C ASP A 435 19.49 -7.20 33.60
N GLU A 436 19.32 -7.88 34.73
CA GLU A 436 19.22 -7.28 36.07
C GLU A 436 20.47 -6.46 36.42
N ALA A 437 21.66 -6.91 36.01
CA ALA A 437 22.91 -6.22 36.32
C ALA A 437 23.03 -4.89 35.57
N LYS A 438 22.50 -4.82 34.34
CA LYS A 438 22.44 -3.56 33.59
C LYS A 438 21.53 -2.55 34.27
N ILE A 439 20.35 -2.98 34.74
CA ILE A 439 19.43 -2.08 35.44
C ILE A 439 20.03 -1.62 36.76
N ASN A 440 20.68 -2.53 37.51
CA ASN A 440 21.37 -2.17 38.74
C ASN A 440 22.53 -1.18 38.50
N ALA A 441 23.29 -1.34 37.42
CA ALA A 441 24.33 -0.38 37.04
C ALA A 441 23.73 1.01 36.73
N ILE A 442 22.55 1.05 36.09
CA ILE A 442 21.82 2.30 35.85
C ILE A 442 21.31 2.87 37.18
N SER A 443 20.86 2.07 38.14
CA SER A 443 20.38 2.57 39.45
C SER A 443 21.50 3.08 40.36
N GLY A 444 22.76 2.71 40.12
CA GLY A 444 23.93 3.20 40.86
C GLY A 444 24.93 2.11 41.27
N GLY A 445 24.70 0.86 40.88
CA GLY A 445 25.61 -0.28 41.06
C GLY A 445 25.62 -0.90 42.46
N ASN A 446 24.67 -0.51 43.32
CA ASN A 446 24.47 -1.04 44.67
C ASN A 446 23.01 -1.50 44.84
N SER A 447 22.72 -2.34 45.84
CA SER A 447 21.34 -2.68 46.20
C SER A 447 20.58 -1.43 46.62
N THR A 448 19.54 -1.08 45.87
CA THR A 448 18.59 -0.02 46.24
C THR A 448 17.61 -0.53 47.30
N THR A 449 17.08 0.36 48.12
CA THR A 449 16.06 0.03 49.13
C THR A 449 15.01 1.14 49.15
N GLU A 450 14.07 1.06 48.21
CA GLU A 450 12.98 2.02 48.07
C GLU A 450 11.71 1.55 48.80
N ASN A 451 10.80 2.50 49.11
CA ASN A 451 9.48 2.17 49.64
C ASN A 451 8.58 1.63 48.52
N LEU A 452 8.28 0.32 48.56
CA LEU A 452 7.48 -0.35 47.54
C LEU A 452 5.97 -0.41 47.85
N ASN A 453 5.53 0.18 48.97
CA ASN A 453 4.10 0.22 49.32
C ASN A 453 3.20 0.79 48.20
N PRO A 454 3.59 1.87 47.47
CA PRO A 454 2.78 2.35 46.35
C PRO A 454 2.51 1.28 45.28
N LEU A 455 3.49 0.42 44.99
CA LEU A 455 3.35 -0.64 43.99
C LEU A 455 2.50 -1.81 44.51
N ILE A 456 2.53 -2.07 45.81
CA ILE A 456 1.64 -3.04 46.45
C ILE A 456 0.18 -2.56 46.35
N GLU A 457 -0.08 -1.30 46.68
CA GLU A 457 -1.43 -0.72 46.55
C GLU A 457 -1.88 -0.65 45.08
N MET A 458 -1.00 -0.24 44.16
CA MET A 458 -1.25 -0.26 42.72
C MET A 458 -1.63 -1.68 42.22
N SER A 459 -1.00 -2.72 42.75
CA SER A 459 -1.31 -4.11 42.38
C SER A 459 -2.65 -4.57 42.91
N LYS A 460 -3.03 -4.11 44.12
CA LYS A 460 -4.37 -4.33 44.67
C LYS A 460 -5.43 -3.62 43.84
N ASP A 461 -5.19 -2.36 43.47
CA ASP A 461 -6.06 -1.60 42.57
C ASP A 461 -6.28 -2.34 41.25
N ASN A 462 -5.20 -2.82 40.62
CA ASN A 462 -5.29 -3.60 39.38
C ASN A 462 -6.13 -4.87 39.57
N SER A 463 -5.90 -5.61 40.66
CA SER A 463 -6.64 -6.83 40.97
C SER A 463 -8.12 -6.55 41.25
N ASN A 464 -8.44 -5.47 41.96
CA ASN A 464 -9.82 -5.06 42.29
C ASN A 464 -10.59 -4.65 41.03
N ALA A 465 -9.90 -4.04 40.06
CA ALA A 465 -10.45 -3.73 38.75
C ALA A 465 -10.50 -4.95 37.80
N GLY A 466 -10.15 -6.15 38.25
CA GLY A 466 -10.21 -7.38 37.45
C GLY A 466 -9.09 -7.53 36.40
N LEU A 467 -8.02 -6.72 36.49
CA LEU A 467 -6.93 -6.65 35.52
C LEU A 467 -5.89 -7.75 35.76
N ASN A 468 -6.32 -8.99 35.56
CA ASN A 468 -5.56 -10.19 35.95
C ASN A 468 -4.53 -10.68 34.92
N PHE A 469 -4.50 -10.09 33.73
CA PHE A 469 -3.59 -10.46 32.65
C PHE A 469 -2.72 -9.28 32.24
N THR A 470 -1.57 -9.54 31.65
CA THR A 470 -0.64 -8.49 31.20
C THR A 470 -0.13 -8.79 29.79
N PRO A 471 0.04 -7.79 28.91
CA PRO A 471 -0.22 -6.37 29.16
C PRO A 471 -1.68 -5.98 28.89
N ILE A 472 -2.22 -5.08 29.71
CA ILE A 472 -3.52 -4.41 29.48
C ILE A 472 -3.28 -2.91 29.32
N LEU A 473 -3.85 -2.33 28.26
CA LEU A 473 -3.86 -0.89 28.03
C LEU A 473 -5.18 -0.32 28.51
N ILE A 474 -5.13 0.86 29.11
CA ILE A 474 -6.28 1.58 29.64
C ILE A 474 -6.18 3.01 29.16
N ILE A 475 -7.26 3.55 28.62
CA ILE A 475 -7.35 4.89 28.05
C ILE A 475 -8.38 5.67 28.85
N ASN A 476 -7.95 6.70 29.57
CA ASN A 476 -8.79 7.52 30.45
C ASN A 476 -9.69 6.70 31.40
N GLY A 477 -9.15 5.58 31.91
CA GLY A 477 -9.87 4.65 32.79
C GLY A 477 -10.65 3.56 32.06
N TYR A 478 -10.78 3.59 30.74
CA TYR A 478 -11.45 2.53 29.98
C TYR A 478 -10.45 1.50 29.47
N GLN A 479 -10.72 0.21 29.72
CA GLN A 479 -9.87 -0.87 29.22
C GLN A 479 -9.93 -0.94 27.68
N PHE A 480 -8.75 -0.93 27.05
CA PHE A 480 -8.61 -1.08 25.59
C PHE A 480 -9.29 -2.37 25.11
N PRO A 481 -10.16 -2.31 24.09
CA PRO A 481 -10.94 -3.46 23.68
C PRO A 481 -10.12 -4.64 23.14
N GLU A 482 -10.42 -5.85 23.60
CA GLU A 482 -9.78 -7.09 23.12
C GLU A 482 -10.05 -7.41 21.64
N LYS A 483 -11.08 -6.80 21.05
CA LYS A 483 -11.41 -6.95 19.62
C LYS A 483 -10.41 -6.23 18.71
N TYR A 484 -9.53 -5.41 19.28
CA TYR A 484 -8.54 -4.61 18.58
C TYR A 484 -7.13 -5.08 18.95
N ASP A 485 -6.22 -4.99 18.00
CA ASP A 485 -4.81 -5.18 18.29
C ASP A 485 -4.29 -3.91 18.99
N ARG A 486 -3.38 -4.05 19.95
CA ARG A 486 -2.85 -2.90 20.70
C ARG A 486 -2.20 -1.86 19.78
N ASP A 487 -1.57 -2.32 18.71
CA ASP A 487 -0.97 -1.46 17.69
C ASP A 487 -1.99 -0.58 16.97
N ASP A 488 -3.28 -0.95 16.97
CA ASP A 488 -4.32 -0.14 16.33
C ASP A 488 -4.59 1.17 17.08
N ILE A 489 -4.16 1.31 18.34
CA ILE A 489 -4.34 2.53 19.13
C ILE A 489 -3.83 3.77 18.37
N VAL A 490 -2.77 3.62 17.58
CA VAL A 490 -2.14 4.70 16.81
C VAL A 490 -3.09 5.33 15.78
N PHE A 491 -4.15 4.62 15.38
CA PHE A 491 -5.15 5.13 14.44
C PHE A 491 -6.22 5.99 15.11
N PHE A 492 -6.24 6.09 16.43
CA PHE A 492 -7.30 6.75 17.20
C PHE A 492 -6.79 7.86 18.12
N ILE A 493 -5.47 8.10 18.18
CA ILE A 493 -4.87 9.01 19.17
C ILE A 493 -5.38 10.43 18.98
N ASP A 494 -5.43 10.92 17.74
CA ASP A 494 -5.85 12.29 17.45
C ASP A 494 -7.32 12.47 17.88
N GLU A 495 -8.21 11.54 17.50
CA GLU A 495 -9.61 11.57 17.93
C GLU A 495 -9.77 11.42 19.45
N LEU A 496 -9.00 10.54 20.10
CA LEU A 496 -9.02 10.37 21.56
C LEU A 496 -8.57 11.63 22.33
N ILE A 497 -7.66 12.43 21.76
CA ILE A 497 -7.22 13.71 22.34
C ILE A 497 -8.31 14.78 22.20
N GLU A 498 -9.11 14.74 21.14
CA GLU A 498 -10.15 15.72 20.86
C GLU A 498 -11.51 15.38 21.50
N ASP A 499 -11.78 14.11 21.78
CA ASP A 499 -13.08 13.65 22.26
C ASP A 499 -13.33 13.94 23.76
N GLU A 500 -14.18 14.94 24.01
CA GLU A 500 -14.57 15.37 25.37
C GLU A 500 -15.35 14.29 26.14
N ASP A 501 -16.04 13.35 25.48
CA ASP A 501 -16.82 12.32 26.17
C ASP A 501 -15.96 11.29 26.89
N ILE A 502 -14.67 11.18 26.51
CA ILE A 502 -13.72 10.19 27.02
C ILE A 502 -12.73 10.83 28.01
N GLN A 503 -12.70 12.16 28.14
CA GLN A 503 -11.77 12.89 29.03
C GLN A 503 -12.09 12.75 30.52
#